data_AF-A0A1F7NPN8-F1
#
_entry.id   AF-A0A1F7NPN8-F1
#
_cell.length_a   1.000
_cell.length_b   1.000
_cell.length_c   1.000
_cell.angle_alpha   90.00
_cell.angle_beta   90.00
_cell.angle_gamma   90.00
#
_symmetry.space_group_name_H-M   'P 1'
#
loop_
_entity.id
_entity.type
_entity.pdbx_description
1 polymer ?
#
loop_
_entity_poly.entity_id
_entity_poly.type
_entity_poly.pdbx_seq_one_letter_code
_entity_poly.pdbx_strand_id
1 'polypeptide(L)' 'MLWWAEMQKKVEALMRQREDARKRRDWTEADRLREELKNLGVTIEDTPSETRWTYHPRQT' A
#
# COMPACT_ATOMS: atom_id res chain seq x y z
N MET A 1 -5.04 -13.16 15.98
CA MET A 1 -5.47 -11.74 15.83
C MET A 1 -4.31 -10.79 16.18
N LEU A 2 -3.23 -10.82 15.38
CA LEU A 2 -2.05 -9.92 15.47
C LEU A 2 -1.47 -9.61 14.06
N TRP A 3 -2.09 -10.19 13.02
CA TRP A 3 -1.61 -10.20 11.65
C TRP A 3 -1.94 -8.91 10.89
N TRP A 4 -2.91 -8.13 11.39
CA TRP A 4 -3.29 -6.85 10.82
C TRP A 4 -2.23 -5.76 11.08
N ALA A 5 -1.72 -5.67 12.32
CA ALA A 5 -0.76 -4.63 12.71
C ALA A 5 0.58 -4.72 11.95
N GLU A 6 1.10 -5.95 11.77
CA GLU A 6 2.33 -6.19 11.02
C GLU A 6 2.16 -5.86 9.52
N MET A 7 0.99 -6.18 8.94
CA MET A 7 0.66 -5.76 7.58
C MET A 7 0.48 -4.26 7.45
N GLN A 8 -0.09 -3.58 8.46
CA GLN A 8 -0.19 -2.12 8.42
C GLN A 8 1.17 -1.45 8.29
N LYS A 9 2.13 -1.88 9.10
CA LYS A 9 3.50 -1.36 9.01
C LYS A 9 4.12 -1.60 7.64
N LYS A 10 3.89 -2.78 7.04
CA LYS A 10 4.43 -3.11 5.72
C LYS A 10 3.81 -2.24 4.62
N VAL A 11 2.49 -2.04 4.66
CA VAL A 11 1.78 -1.18 3.71
C VAL A 11 2.20 0.28 3.85
N GLU A 12 2.27 0.80 5.07
CA GLU A 12 2.77 2.16 5.32
C GLU A 12 4.20 2.35 4.82
N ALA A 13 5.08 1.37 5.03
CA ALA A 13 6.45 1.42 4.52
C ALA A 13 6.52 1.45 2.99
N LEU A 14 5.67 0.66 2.31
CA LEU A 14 5.56 0.67 0.85
C LEU A 14 4.96 1.99 0.33
N MET A 15 3.96 2.55 1.02
CA MET A 15 3.41 3.86 0.69
C MET A 15 4.44 4.98 0.84
N ARG A 16 5.23 4.97 1.92
CA ARG A 16 6.35 5.92 2.08
C ARG A 16 7.39 5.80 0.98
N GLN A 17 7.78 4.58 0.64
CA GLN A 17 8.70 4.33 -0.48
C GLN A 17 8.13 4.86 -1.79
N ARG A 18 6.82 4.70 -2.02
CA ARG A 18 6.13 5.23 -3.20
C ARG A 18 6.13 6.75 -3.22
N GLU A 19 5.88 7.42 -2.09
CA GLU A 19 6.02 8.88 -2.00
C GLU A 19 7.46 9.34 -2.29
N ASP A 20 8.45 8.65 -1.73
CA ASP A 20 9.86 9.01 -1.94
C ASP A 20 10.32 8.74 -3.38
N ALA A 21 9.77 7.72 -4.04
CA ALA A 21 9.93 7.50 -5.47
C ALA A 21 9.31 8.65 -6.28
N ARG A 22 8.09 9.07 -5.94
CA ARG A 22 7.44 10.25 -6.57
C ARG A 22 8.24 11.54 -6.37
N LYS A 23 8.79 11.79 -5.18
CA LYS A 23 9.67 12.94 -4.90
C LYS A 23 10.94 12.89 -5.75
N ARG A 24 11.49 11.70 -5.96
CA ARG A 24 12.64 11.46 -6.84
C ARG A 24 12.28 11.44 -8.34
N ARG A 25 11.00 11.65 -8.69
CA ARG A 25 10.45 11.52 -10.05
C ARG A 25 10.67 10.15 -10.67
N ASP A 26 10.85 9.14 -9.84
CA ASP A 26 10.96 7.75 -10.25
C ASP A 26 9.55 7.14 -10.37
N TRP A 27 8.95 7.34 -11.53
CA TRP A 27 7.60 6.84 -11.82
C TRP A 27 7.58 5.32 -11.98
N THR A 28 8.69 4.73 -12.44
CA THR A 28 8.83 3.28 -12.61
C THR A 28 8.80 2.58 -11.26
N GLU A 29 9.55 3.07 -10.28
CA GLU A 29 9.53 2.52 -8.92
C GLU A 29 8.18 2.75 -8.22
N ALA A 30 7.57 3.92 -8.43
CA ALA A 30 6.25 4.23 -7.87
C ALA A 30 5.15 3.27 -8.39
N ASP A 31 5.21 2.88 -9.67
CA ASP A 31 4.28 1.90 -10.26
C ASP A 31 4.57 0.48 -9.78
N ARG A 32 5.86 0.10 -9.67
CA ARG A 32 6.24 -1.19 -9.09
C ARG A 32 5.67 -1.37 -7.68
N LEU A 33 5.81 -0.34 -6.83
CA LEU A 33 5.29 -0.37 -5.46
C LEU A 33 3.76 -0.41 -5.40
N ARG A 34 3.08 0.21 -6.36
CA ARG A 34 1.61 0.13 -6.49
C ARG A 34 1.16 -1.31 -6.78
N GLU A 35 1.82 -1.97 -7.72
CA GLU A 35 1.52 -3.36 -8.06
C GLU A 35 1.86 -4.31 -6.91
N GLU A 36 2.92 -4.05 -6.16
CA GLU A 36 3.27 -4.82 -4.96
C GLU A 36 2.19 -4.72 -3.87
N LEU A 37 1.67 -3.52 -3.61
CA LEU A 37 0.53 -3.30 -2.71
C LEU A 37 -0.71 -4.08 -3.17
N LYS A 38 -1.01 -4.06 -4.47
CA LYS A 38 -2.13 -4.80 -5.05
C LYS A 38 -1.95 -6.32 -4.95
N ASN A 39 -0.75 -6.83 -5.19
CA ASN A 39 -0.40 -8.26 -5.08
C ASN A 39 -0.49 -8.78 -3.65
N LEU A 40 -0.23 -7.92 -2.67
CA LEU A 40 -0.44 -8.23 -1.25
C LEU A 40 -1.92 -8.34 -0.87
N GLY A 41 -2.86 -8.07 -1.80
CA GLY A 41 -4.30 -8.07 -1.52
C GLY A 41 -4.75 -6.85 -0.71
N VAL A 42 -3.99 -5.76 -0.80
CA VAL A 42 -4.32 -4.49 -0.16
C VAL A 42 -5.14 -3.68 -1.16
N THR A 43 -6.40 -3.45 -0.81
CA THR A 43 -7.25 -2.55 -1.58
C THR A 43 -7.07 -1.14 -1.03
N ILE A 44 -6.55 -0.24 -1.86
CA ILE A 44 -6.45 1.18 -1.52
C ILE A 44 -7.72 1.85 -2.06
N GLU A 45 -8.57 2.32 -1.16
CA GLU A 45 -9.71 3.18 -1.49
C GLU A 45 -9.30 4.64 -1.27
N ASP A 46 -9.04 5.33 -2.36
CA ASP A 46 -8.89 6.78 -2.34
C ASP A 46 -10.28 7.41 -2.19
N THR A 47 -10.66 7.78 -0.96
CA THR A 47 -11.82 8.64 -0.73
C THR A 47 -11.38 10.10 -0.67
N PRO A 48 -12.22 11.06 -1.12
CA PRO A 48 -11.87 12.48 -1.13
C PRO A 48 -11.56 13.06 0.27
N SER A 49 -11.89 12.34 1.35
CA SER A 49 -11.61 12.75 2.72
C SER A 49 -10.41 12.03 3.35
N GLU A 50 -10.06 10.83 2.89
CA GLU A 50 -8.95 10.04 3.46
C GLU A 50 -8.54 8.89 2.52
N THR A 51 -7.23 8.66 2.35
CA THR A 51 -6.74 7.43 1.70
C THR A 51 -6.87 6.28 2.70
N ARG A 52 -7.92 5.48 2.55
CA ARG A 52 -8.19 4.33 3.42
C ARG A 52 -7.78 3.07 2.70
N TRP A 53 -6.91 2.27 3.31
CA TRP A 53 -6.51 0.99 2.72
C TRP A 53 -6.96 -0.15 3.63
N THR A 54 -7.47 -1.21 3.01
CA THR A 54 -8.08 -2.34 3.71
C THR A 54 -7.37 -3.61 3.27
N TYR A 55 -6.79 -4.33 4.21
CA TYR A 55 -6.22 -5.66 3.96
C TYR A 55 -7.28 -6.72 4.21
N HIS A 56 -7.74 -7.37 3.15
CA HIS A 56 -8.56 -8.57 3.27
C HIS A 56 -7.65 -9.79 3.08
N PRO A 57 -7.21 -10.47 4.17
CA PRO A 57 -6.65 -11.81 4.01
C PRO A 57 -7.76 -12.65 3.37
N ARG A 58 -7.46 -13.39 2.30
CA ARG A 58 -8.46 -14.22 1.59
C ARG A 58 -9.31 -14.96 2.62
N GLN A 59 -10.59 -14.60 2.71
CA GLN A 59 -11.57 -15.42 3.40
C GLN A 59 -11.79 -16.64 2.50
N THR A 60 -11.08 -17.73 2.81
CA THR A 60 -11.50 -19.08 2.41
C THR A 60 -12.74 -19.49 3.18
#